data_AF-A0A504UIS0-F1
#
_entry.id   AF-A0A504UIS0-F1
#
_cell.length_a   1.000
_cell.length_b   1.000
_cell.length_c   1.000
_cell.angle_alpha   90.00
_cell.angle_beta   90.00
_cell.angle_gamma   90.00
#
_symmetry.space_group_name_H-M   'P 1'
#
loop_
_entity.id
_entity.type
_entity.pdbx_description
1 polymer ?
#
loop_
_entity_poly.entity_id
_entity_poly.type
_entity_poly.pdbx_seq_one_letter_code
_entity_poly.pdbx_strand_id
1 'polypeptide(L)'
;MTDPARMVRMVGNAEYRDQAEAALLAPGDTSMVFRVRPRSIVMACPDGCGETLVINLDNRADKAWRFDMRGEGLTLFPSVWREGGCESHFIVWRGHILWCDRFEEGNSEPVYNPEIEDAVMSALHEIQPRSAVELAEAIDELVWDVNRAAGRLVGQGLARSWKTKGGWVFVRA
;
A
#
# COMPACT_ATOMS: atom_id res chain seq x y z
N MET A 1 8.85 9.98 23.32
CA MET A 1 8.47 9.15 22.17
C MET A 1 8.31 10.10 21.01
N THR A 2 9.08 9.92 19.94
CA THR A 2 8.95 10.71 18.71
C THR A 2 7.67 10.30 17.99
N ASP A 3 6.95 11.25 17.43
CA ASP A 3 5.75 10.95 16.63
C ASP A 3 6.15 10.09 15.42
N PRO A 4 5.32 9.09 15.05
CA PRO A 4 5.61 8.25 13.91
C PRO A 4 5.48 9.04 12.61
N ALA A 5 6.28 8.67 11.61
CA ALA A 5 6.18 9.24 10.28
C ALA A 5 4.80 8.94 9.67
N ARG A 6 4.22 9.96 9.04
CA ARG A 6 2.91 9.90 8.36
C ARG A 6 3.04 9.96 6.85
N MET A 7 4.23 10.28 6.35
CA MET A 7 4.53 10.41 4.93
C MET A 7 5.80 9.64 4.62
N VAL A 8 5.82 9.02 3.45
CA VAL A 8 7.02 8.47 2.83
C VAL A 8 7.82 9.61 2.23
N ARG A 9 9.12 9.63 2.51
CA ARG A 9 10.07 10.52 1.84
C ARG A 9 11.01 9.70 0.96
N MET A 10 10.79 9.76 -0.36
CA MET A 10 11.71 9.11 -1.30
C MET A 10 13.04 9.88 -1.32
N VAL A 11 14.13 9.21 -0.92
CA VAL A 11 15.48 9.81 -0.90
C VAL A 11 16.31 9.45 -2.13
N GLY A 12 15.81 8.55 -2.98
CA GLY A 12 16.42 8.21 -4.27
C GLY A 12 16.43 6.71 -4.56
N ASN A 13 17.27 6.34 -5.52
CA ASN A 13 17.54 4.96 -5.88
C ASN A 13 19.00 4.61 -5.53
N ALA A 14 19.23 3.35 -5.20
CA ALA A 14 20.55 2.80 -4.96
C ALA A 14 20.72 1.46 -5.69
N GLU A 15 21.95 1.11 -6.04
CA GLU A 15 22.21 -0.18 -6.69
C GLU A 15 22.24 -1.33 -5.65
N TYR A 16 22.73 -1.02 -4.46
CA TYR A 16 22.90 -1.97 -3.36
C TYR A 16 22.17 -1.52 -2.08
N ARG A 17 21.93 -2.49 -1.19
CA ARG A 17 21.15 -2.28 0.04
C ARG A 17 21.86 -1.36 1.02
N ASP A 18 23.16 -1.54 1.21
CA ASP A 18 24.01 -0.71 2.07
C ASP A 18 24.00 0.76 1.64
N GLN A 19 24.06 1.01 0.33
CA GLN A 19 23.93 2.36 -0.25
C GLN A 19 22.54 2.94 0.00
N ALA A 20 21.49 2.12 -0.13
CA ALA A 20 20.12 2.54 0.17
C ALA A 20 19.96 2.91 1.65
N GLU A 21 20.51 2.08 2.56
CA GLU A 21 20.49 2.30 4.00
C GLU A 21 21.25 3.57 4.42
N ALA A 22 22.42 3.82 3.82
CA ALA A 22 23.22 5.01 4.11
C ALA A 22 22.53 6.34 3.73
N ALA A 23 21.56 6.31 2.83
CA ALA A 23 20.79 7.48 2.42
C ALA A 23 19.63 7.82 3.37
N LEU A 24 19.30 6.94 4.32
CA LEU A 24 18.16 7.11 5.23
C LEU A 24 18.59 7.90 6.47
N LEU A 25 17.98 9.06 6.70
CA LEU A 25 18.33 9.98 7.77
C LEU A 25 17.21 10.19 8.79
N ALA A 26 15.95 9.98 8.39
CA ALA A 26 14.77 10.20 9.21
C ALA A 26 13.75 9.05 9.06
N PRO A 27 12.88 8.81 10.06
CA PRO A 27 11.79 7.85 9.95
C PRO A 27 10.91 8.12 8.71
N GLY A 28 10.57 7.08 7.96
CA GLY A 28 9.81 7.21 6.70
C GLY A 28 10.67 7.53 5.47
N ASP A 29 11.96 7.82 5.63
CA ASP A 29 12.89 7.86 4.50
C ASP A 29 12.91 6.52 3.79
N THR A 30 12.88 6.59 2.46
CA THR A 30 12.68 5.41 1.62
C THR A 30 13.56 5.50 0.39
N SER A 31 14.31 4.43 0.13
CA SER A 31 15.18 4.29 -1.03
C SER A 31 14.84 3.01 -1.79
N MET A 32 14.82 3.08 -3.12
CA MET A 32 14.58 1.90 -3.95
C MET A 32 15.91 1.27 -4.35
N VAL A 33 16.06 -0.02 -4.08
CA VAL A 33 17.15 -0.81 -4.64
C VAL A 33 16.77 -1.23 -6.06
N PHE A 34 17.50 -0.72 -7.04
CA PHE A 34 17.25 -0.93 -8.46
C PHE A 34 18.48 -1.48 -9.16
N ARG A 35 18.33 -2.64 -9.82
CA ARG A 35 19.37 -3.29 -10.63
C ARG A 35 18.76 -3.86 -11.88
N VAL A 36 18.75 -3.09 -12.97
CA VAL A 36 18.01 -3.36 -14.22
C VAL A 36 16.48 -3.34 -14.04
N ARG A 37 15.99 -3.84 -12.90
CA ARG A 37 14.61 -3.79 -12.42
C ARG A 37 14.56 -3.48 -10.92
N PRO A 38 13.42 -3.04 -10.38
CA PRO A 38 13.22 -2.90 -8.94
C PRO A 38 13.43 -4.23 -8.22
N ARG A 39 14.19 -4.21 -7.13
CA ARG A 39 14.53 -5.40 -6.33
C ARG A 39 13.85 -5.37 -4.98
N SER A 40 13.99 -4.25 -4.29
CA SER A 40 13.44 -4.03 -2.96
C SER A 40 13.30 -2.55 -2.68
N ILE A 41 12.51 -2.23 -1.67
CA ILE A 41 12.49 -0.93 -1.03
C ILE A 41 13.16 -1.06 0.33
N VAL A 42 13.96 -0.07 0.68
CA VAL A 42 14.65 0.04 1.95
C VAL A 42 14.12 1.29 2.62
N MET A 43 13.53 1.14 3.81
CA MET A 43 12.82 2.23 4.50
C MET A 43 13.26 2.32 5.95
N ALA A 44 13.64 3.51 6.41
CA ALA A 44 13.87 3.76 7.83
C ALA A 44 12.54 3.59 8.55
N CYS A 45 12.49 2.70 9.54
CA CYS A 45 11.24 2.28 10.14
C CYS A 45 10.43 3.51 10.60
N PRO A 46 9.20 3.69 10.09
CA PRO A 46 8.49 4.94 10.26
C PRO A 46 8.04 5.16 11.72
N ASP A 47 8.15 4.16 12.60
CA ASP A 47 7.87 4.34 14.02
C ASP A 47 9.02 5.01 14.80
N GLY A 48 10.19 5.18 14.15
CA GLY A 48 11.36 5.79 14.75
C GLY A 48 12.20 4.87 15.65
N CYS A 49 12.02 3.54 15.59
CA CYS A 49 12.84 2.61 16.38
C CYS A 49 14.33 2.55 15.99
N GLY A 50 14.71 3.19 14.87
CA GLY A 50 16.08 3.24 14.36
C GLY A 50 16.48 2.04 13.49
N GLU A 51 15.59 1.07 13.31
CA GLU A 51 15.80 -0.05 12.41
C GLU A 51 15.37 0.26 10.97
N THR A 52 15.83 -0.55 10.02
CA THR A 52 15.47 -0.44 8.61
C THR A 52 14.63 -1.62 8.15
N LEU A 53 13.58 -1.34 7.40
CA LEU A 53 12.72 -2.31 6.76
C LEU A 53 13.22 -2.59 5.34
N VAL A 54 13.29 -3.86 4.96
CA VAL A 54 13.55 -4.27 3.58
C VAL A 54 12.33 -4.97 3.01
N ILE A 55 11.68 -4.31 2.06
CA ILE A 55 10.43 -4.73 1.46
C ILE A 55 10.77 -5.32 0.09
N ASN A 56 10.56 -6.63 -0.07
CA ASN A 56 10.87 -7.32 -1.31
C ASN A 56 9.88 -6.96 -2.42
N LEU A 57 10.39 -6.60 -3.61
CA LEU A 57 9.59 -6.33 -4.80
C LEU A 57 9.76 -7.42 -5.89
N ASP A 58 10.63 -8.41 -5.68
CA ASP A 58 10.83 -9.47 -6.65
C ASP A 58 9.66 -10.46 -6.61
N ASN A 59 8.75 -10.33 -7.57
CA ASN A 59 7.56 -11.17 -7.75
C ASN A 59 7.85 -12.67 -7.97
N ARG A 60 9.13 -13.05 -8.14
CA ARG A 60 9.56 -14.45 -8.21
C ARG A 60 9.73 -15.09 -6.83
N ALA A 61 9.72 -14.30 -5.76
CA ALA A 61 9.79 -14.79 -4.39
C ALA A 61 8.38 -14.90 -3.79
N ASP A 62 8.21 -15.79 -2.80
CA ASP A 62 6.91 -16.10 -2.19
C ASP A 62 6.24 -14.90 -1.49
N LYS A 63 7.02 -13.99 -0.89
CA LYS A 63 6.52 -12.77 -0.25
C LYS A 63 7.05 -11.55 -1.01
N ALA A 64 6.24 -11.03 -1.93
CA ALA A 64 6.59 -9.85 -2.73
C ALA A 64 5.46 -8.80 -2.67
N TRP A 65 5.84 -7.56 -2.47
CA TRP A 65 4.92 -6.43 -2.54
C TRP A 65 4.81 -5.95 -3.98
N ARG A 66 3.58 -5.62 -4.36
CA ARG A 66 3.31 -4.77 -5.53
C ARG A 66 3.67 -3.35 -5.13
N PHE A 67 4.29 -2.62 -6.04
CA PHE A 67 4.51 -1.20 -5.87
C PHE A 67 3.97 -0.46 -7.08
N ASP A 68 3.58 0.79 -6.86
CA ASP A 68 3.17 1.71 -7.91
C ASP A 68 3.64 3.12 -7.53
N MET A 69 4.00 3.92 -8.53
CA MET A 69 4.51 5.28 -8.39
C MET A 69 3.59 6.31 -9.07
N ARG A 70 2.40 5.91 -9.53
CA ARG A 70 1.42 6.82 -10.13
C ARG A 70 0.89 7.81 -9.11
N GLY A 71 0.62 9.03 -9.57
CA GLY A 71 0.16 10.13 -8.72
C GLY A 71 1.30 10.73 -7.89
N GLU A 72 1.02 10.98 -6.60
CA GLU A 72 1.85 11.85 -5.75
C GLU A 72 2.86 11.11 -4.87
N GLY A 73 2.94 9.78 -4.94
CA GLY A 73 3.93 9.05 -4.14
C GLY A 73 3.86 7.53 -4.25
N LEU A 74 4.80 6.89 -3.55
CA LEU A 74 4.88 5.45 -3.47
C LEU A 74 3.59 4.85 -2.93
N THR A 75 3.11 3.79 -3.58
CA THR A 75 2.06 2.91 -3.07
C THR A 75 2.62 1.50 -2.97
N LEU A 76 2.35 0.82 -1.86
CA LEU A 76 2.67 -0.59 -1.67
C LEU A 76 1.42 -1.40 -1.36
N PHE A 77 1.34 -2.59 -1.94
CA PHE A 77 0.27 -3.53 -1.66
C PHE A 77 0.84 -4.95 -1.50
N PRO A 78 0.45 -5.69 -0.45
CA PRO A 78 -0.49 -5.35 0.63
C PRO A 78 0.14 -4.41 1.68
N SER A 79 -0.43 -4.32 2.89
CA SER A 79 0.19 -3.61 4.01
C SER A 79 1.59 -4.17 4.32
N VAL A 80 2.43 -3.33 4.92
CA VAL A 80 3.75 -3.71 5.41
C VAL A 80 3.60 -4.09 6.87
N TRP A 81 3.90 -5.34 7.20
CA TRP A 81 3.87 -5.84 8.58
C TRP A 81 5.20 -6.51 8.91
N ARG A 82 5.81 -6.05 9.99
CA ARG A 82 7.05 -6.61 10.52
C ARG A 82 6.71 -7.59 11.66
N GLU A 83 7.04 -8.88 11.49
CA GLU A 83 6.75 -9.93 12.49
C GLU A 83 7.69 -9.91 13.71
N GLY A 84 8.67 -9.01 13.78
CA GLY A 84 9.61 -8.93 14.90
C GLY A 84 10.21 -7.53 15.08
N GLY A 85 10.99 -7.35 16.15
CA GLY A 85 11.50 -6.03 16.51
C GLY A 85 10.37 -5.12 17.01
N CYS A 86 10.20 -3.95 16.39
CA CYS A 86 9.18 -2.99 16.80
C CYS A 86 7.74 -3.31 16.36
N GLU A 87 7.54 -4.38 15.58
CA GLU A 87 6.24 -4.87 15.14
C GLU A 87 5.39 -3.83 14.38
N SER A 88 6.04 -2.89 13.69
CA SER A 88 5.36 -1.87 12.88
C SER A 88 4.42 -2.52 11.84
N HIS A 89 3.16 -2.05 11.80
CA HIS A 89 2.18 -2.43 10.80
C HIS A 89 1.54 -1.18 10.20
N PHE A 90 1.62 -1.02 8.88
CA PHE A 90 1.11 0.16 8.19
C PHE A 90 0.86 -0.11 6.70
N ILE A 91 0.06 0.76 6.08
CA ILE A 91 -0.16 0.83 4.64
C ILE A 91 0.64 2.00 4.08
N VAL A 92 1.23 1.82 2.89
CA VAL A 92 1.82 2.90 2.11
C VAL A 92 0.93 3.16 0.89
N TRP A 93 0.33 4.34 0.81
CA TRP A 93 -0.64 4.67 -0.23
C TRP A 93 -0.48 6.11 -0.70
N ARG A 94 -0.09 6.30 -1.97
CA ARG A 94 0.20 7.61 -2.59
C ARG A 94 1.13 8.46 -1.73
N GLY A 95 2.14 7.84 -1.11
CA GLY A 95 3.08 8.49 -0.20
C GLY A 95 2.61 8.65 1.24
N HIS A 96 1.34 8.38 1.56
CA HIS A 96 0.85 8.39 2.95
C HIS A 96 1.22 7.09 3.66
N ILE A 97 1.55 7.20 4.95
CA ILE A 97 1.72 6.07 5.87
C ILE A 97 0.50 6.03 6.78
N LEU A 98 -0.36 5.04 6.55
CA LEU A 98 -1.53 4.78 7.39
C LEU A 98 -1.21 3.66 8.34
N TRP A 99 -1.12 4.00 9.62
CA TRP A 99 -0.78 3.03 10.64
C TRP A 99 -1.93 2.09 10.94
N CYS A 100 -1.60 0.85 11.28
CA CYS A 100 -2.52 -0.19 11.72
C CYS A 100 -2.14 -0.64 13.13
N ASP A 101 -3.13 -0.99 13.95
CA ASP A 101 -3.00 -1.52 15.32
C ASP A 101 -2.48 -0.52 16.37
N ARG A 102 -1.58 0.41 15.99
CA ARG A 102 -1.04 1.48 16.84
C ARG A 102 -0.90 2.76 16.03
N PHE A 103 -0.89 3.91 16.71
CA PHE A 103 -0.77 5.24 16.08
C PHE A 103 -1.86 5.57 15.05
N GLU A 104 -3.01 4.92 15.11
CA GLU A 104 -4.11 5.15 14.14
C GLU A 104 -4.68 6.57 14.24
N GLU A 105 -4.67 7.16 15.44
CA GLU A 105 -5.02 8.56 15.62
C GLU A 105 -4.06 9.44 14.81
N GLY A 106 -4.61 10.31 13.95
CA GLY A 106 -3.85 11.16 13.04
C GLY A 106 -3.52 10.53 11.69
N ASN A 107 -3.99 9.31 11.41
CA ASN A 107 -3.99 8.80 10.04
C ASN A 107 -4.77 9.74 9.11
N SER A 108 -4.21 10.02 7.94
CA SER A 108 -4.84 10.83 6.91
C SER A 108 -4.68 10.11 5.58
N GLU A 109 -5.80 9.68 5.01
CA GLU A 109 -5.82 9.04 3.70
C GLU A 109 -5.52 10.06 2.58
N PRO A 110 -5.00 9.60 1.43
CA PRO A 110 -4.90 10.42 0.23
C PRO A 110 -6.26 10.97 -0.19
N VAL A 111 -6.25 12.11 -0.89
CA VAL A 111 -7.46 12.74 -1.44
C VAL A 111 -8.27 11.73 -2.24
N TYR A 112 -9.58 11.71 -2.02
CA TYR A 112 -10.48 10.81 -2.73
C TYR A 112 -10.87 11.36 -4.10
N ASN A 113 -10.68 10.55 -5.15
CA ASN A 113 -11.23 10.83 -6.47
C ASN A 113 -12.57 10.09 -6.64
N PRO A 114 -13.73 10.78 -6.69
CA PRO A 114 -15.02 10.13 -6.87
C PRO A 114 -15.23 9.52 -8.27
N GLU A 115 -14.48 9.96 -9.29
CA GLU A 115 -14.63 9.48 -10.67
C GLU A 115 -14.31 7.98 -10.82
N ILE A 116 -13.57 7.41 -9.86
CA ILE A 116 -13.26 5.98 -9.82
C ILE A 116 -14.51 5.12 -9.54
N GLU A 117 -15.55 5.66 -8.88
CA GLU A 117 -16.72 4.88 -8.46
C GLU A 117 -17.43 4.26 -9.69
N ASP A 118 -17.61 5.03 -10.76
CA ASP A 118 -18.26 4.56 -12.00
C ASP A 118 -17.45 3.46 -12.70
N ALA A 119 -16.12 3.58 -12.71
CA ALA A 119 -15.24 2.58 -13.28
C ALA A 119 -15.28 1.28 -12.46
N VAL A 120 -15.23 1.38 -11.13
CA VAL A 120 -15.35 0.22 -10.23
C VAL A 120 -16.72 -0.43 -10.38
N MET A 121 -17.78 0.37 -10.44
CA MET A 121 -19.15 -0.11 -10.61
C MET A 121 -19.32 -0.88 -11.93
N SER A 122 -18.70 -0.40 -13.00
CA SER A 122 -18.69 -1.05 -14.31
C SER A 122 -17.88 -2.35 -14.32
N ALA A 123 -16.83 -2.44 -13.48
CA ALA A 123 -15.99 -3.62 -13.34
C ALA A 123 -16.56 -4.70 -12.40
N LEU A 124 -17.50 -4.33 -11.52
CA LEU A 124 -18.22 -5.28 -10.68
C LEU A 124 -19.14 -6.17 -11.52
N HIS A 125 -19.17 -7.46 -11.18
CA HIS A 125 -20.06 -8.43 -11.80
C HIS A 125 -21.25 -8.71 -10.88
N GLU A 126 -22.41 -9.07 -11.44
CA GLU A 126 -23.66 -9.34 -10.69
C GLU A 126 -23.66 -10.71 -9.99
N ILE A 127 -23.05 -11.71 -10.63
CA ILE A 127 -22.95 -13.09 -10.12
C ILE A 127 -21.57 -13.41 -9.52
N GLN A 128 -20.49 -13.14 -10.26
CA GLN A 128 -19.14 -13.55 -9.87
C GLN A 128 -18.49 -12.52 -8.93
N PRO A 129 -18.16 -12.87 -7.67
CA PRO A 129 -17.42 -11.97 -6.80
C PRO A 129 -16.01 -11.69 -7.34
N ARG A 130 -15.55 -10.44 -7.17
CA ARG A 130 -14.21 -10.00 -7.53
C ARG A 130 -13.52 -9.34 -6.34
N SER A 131 -12.24 -9.64 -6.13
CA SER A 131 -11.38 -8.97 -5.16
C SER A 131 -11.04 -7.55 -5.61
N ALA A 132 -10.62 -6.70 -4.68
CA ALA A 132 -10.10 -5.37 -5.01
C ALA A 132 -8.91 -5.42 -5.98
N VAL A 133 -8.10 -6.48 -5.89
CA VAL A 133 -6.95 -6.71 -6.79
C VAL A 133 -7.42 -6.94 -8.22
N GLU A 134 -8.39 -7.84 -8.43
CA GLU A 134 -8.92 -8.13 -9.76
C GLU A 134 -9.64 -6.92 -10.36
N LEU A 135 -10.37 -6.16 -9.55
CA LEU A 135 -11.03 -4.93 -9.98
C LEU A 135 -10.01 -3.88 -10.42
N ALA A 136 -8.98 -3.65 -9.60
CA ALA A 136 -7.88 -2.72 -9.88
C ALA A 136 -7.13 -3.07 -11.17
N GLU A 137 -6.88 -4.35 -11.42
CA GLU A 137 -6.25 -4.80 -12.68
C GLU A 137 -7.15 -4.57 -13.90
N ALA A 138 -8.48 -4.71 -13.75
CA ALA A 138 -9.40 -4.53 -14.87
C ALA A 138 -9.60 -3.06 -15.28
N ILE A 139 -9.43 -2.11 -14.36
CA ILE A 139 -9.59 -0.69 -14.64
C ILE A 139 -8.27 0.09 -14.64
N ASP A 140 -7.14 -0.62 -14.53
CA ASP A 140 -5.79 -0.05 -14.37
C ASP A 140 -5.73 1.05 -13.31
N GLU A 141 -5.95 0.69 -12.04
CA GLU A 141 -5.94 1.62 -10.92
C GLU A 141 -5.27 1.03 -9.66
N LEU A 142 -4.97 1.86 -8.67
CA LEU A 142 -4.41 1.42 -7.39
C LEU A 142 -5.41 0.59 -6.60
N VAL A 143 -4.95 -0.55 -6.08
CA VAL A 143 -5.77 -1.48 -5.28
C VAL A 143 -6.40 -0.79 -4.06
N TRP A 144 -5.69 0.12 -3.40
CA TRP A 144 -6.25 0.87 -2.26
C TRP A 144 -7.36 1.84 -2.65
N ASP A 145 -7.23 2.54 -3.78
CA ASP A 145 -8.28 3.42 -4.29
C ASP A 145 -9.53 2.62 -4.68
N VAL A 146 -9.34 1.50 -5.38
CA VAL A 146 -10.42 0.58 -5.72
C VAL A 146 -11.08 0.00 -4.48
N ASN A 147 -10.30 -0.44 -3.48
CA ASN A 147 -10.83 -0.99 -2.24
C ASN A 147 -11.67 0.05 -1.47
N ARG A 148 -11.20 1.30 -1.41
CA ARG A 148 -11.96 2.40 -0.81
C ARG A 148 -13.25 2.68 -1.57
N ALA A 149 -13.19 2.78 -2.90
CA ALA A 149 -14.36 3.02 -3.75
C ALA A 149 -15.39 1.88 -3.65
N ALA A 150 -14.95 0.63 -3.70
CA ALA A 150 -15.82 -0.52 -3.54
C ALA A 150 -16.48 -0.54 -2.14
N GLY A 151 -15.74 -0.20 -1.08
CA GLY A 151 -16.30 -0.04 0.26
C GLY A 151 -17.38 1.05 0.34
N ARG A 152 -17.20 2.16 -0.38
CA ARG A 152 -18.21 3.23 -0.48
C ARG A 152 -19.46 2.78 -1.23
N LEU A 153 -19.30 2.08 -2.36
CA LEU A 153 -20.42 1.50 -3.11
C LEU A 153 -21.22 0.50 -2.25
N VAL A 154 -20.54 -0.28 -1.41
CA VAL A 154 -21.21 -1.14 -0.41
C VAL A 154 -21.98 -0.31 0.60
N GLY A 155 -21.39 0.77 1.13
CA GLY A 155 -22.06 1.68 2.07
C GLY A 155 -23.28 2.39 1.48
N GLN A 156 -23.30 2.60 0.16
CA GLN A 156 -24.43 3.15 -0.59
C GLN A 156 -25.48 2.08 -0.99
N GLY A 157 -25.20 0.80 -0.75
CA GLY A 157 -26.08 -0.31 -1.14
C GLY A 157 -26.03 -0.69 -2.62
N LEU A 158 -25.05 -0.17 -3.38
CA LEU A 158 -24.84 -0.46 -4.81
C LEU A 158 -23.98 -1.71 -5.04
N ALA A 159 -23.27 -2.17 -4.01
CA ALA A 159 -22.47 -3.39 -4.02
C ALA A 159 -22.67 -4.17 -2.72
N ARG A 160 -22.24 -5.44 -2.71
CA ARG A 160 -22.17 -6.28 -1.50
C ARG A 160 -20.75 -6.84 -1.37
N SER A 161 -20.30 -7.05 -0.14
CA SER A 161 -18.98 -7.61 0.14
C SER A 161 -19.02 -8.69 1.22
N TRP A 162 -18.07 -9.62 1.14
CA TRP A 162 -17.81 -10.63 2.17
C TRP A 162 -16.37 -11.10 2.13
N LYS A 163 -15.92 -11.76 3.20
CA LYS A 163 -14.58 -12.30 3.32
C LYS A 163 -14.53 -13.75 2.82
N THR A 164 -13.55 -14.04 1.97
CA THR A 164 -13.22 -15.40 1.50
C THR A 164 -11.84 -15.81 2.03
N LYS A 165 -11.40 -17.04 1.73
CA LYS A 165 -10.02 -17.49 2.03
C LYS A 165 -8.95 -16.60 1.37
N GLY A 166 -9.26 -15.97 0.23
CA GLY A 166 -8.35 -15.10 -0.51
C GLY A 166 -8.44 -13.62 -0.14
N GLY A 167 -9.28 -13.25 0.84
CA GLY A 167 -9.52 -11.86 1.23
C GLY A 167 -10.94 -11.38 0.93
N TRP A 168 -11.14 -10.06 0.99
CA TRP A 168 -12.43 -9.44 0.72
C TRP A 168 -12.75 -9.44 -0.78
N VAL A 169 -14.00 -9.77 -1.09
CA VAL A 169 -14.55 -9.72 -2.44
C VAL A 169 -15.81 -8.87 -2.49
N PHE A 170 -16.10 -8.37 -3.68
CA PHE A 170 -17.19 -7.46 -3.97
C PHE A 170 -18.01 -7.98 -5.15
N VAL A 171 -19.32 -7.75 -5.10
CA VAL A 171 -20.27 -8.06 -6.16
C VAL A 171 -21.22 -6.88 -6.33
N ARG A 172 -21.75 -6.67 -7.53
CA ARG A 172 -22.79 -5.68 -7.79
C ARG A 172 -24.09 -6.08 -7.07
N ALA A 173 -24.78 -5.12 -6.45
CA ALA A 173 -25.98 -5.36 -5.66
C ALA A 173 -27.24 -5.62 -6.50
#